data_AF-A0A417YZI6-F1
#
_entry.id   AF-A0A417YZI6-F1
#
_cell.length_a   1.000
_cell.length_b   1.000
_cell.length_c   1.000
_cell.angle_alpha   90.00
_cell.angle_beta   90.00
_cell.angle_gamma   90.00
#
_symmetry.space_group_name_H-M   'P 1'
#
loop_
_entity.id
_entity.type
_entity.pdbx_description
1 polymer ?
#
loop_
_entity_poly.entity_id
_entity_poly.type
_entity_poly.pdbx_seq_one_letter_code
_entity_poly.pdbx_strand_id
1 'polypeptide(L)'
;MGSRIMQLVIGNRIAECLSVDEKDRTPFLVGSVAPDAVFSFEEKNLSHFFVGEIQDYSRHADINGFLRKYSLLVKNKDPYILGYFAHLVADDIWLRGFYFSWLRNRMDADEGLYQLYHNDFWLLNGKLLDYYGFTEKLRKKLNHFPSIVDLEELKSEDVEKFIPYVLSDMEYDQEVLKEKLNVFTFNQILGYVETSVDMGIKNIKRIFS
;
A
#
# COMPACT_ATOMS: atom_id res chain seq x y z
N MET A 1 1.24 -7.95 -7.13
CA MET A 1 1.03 -6.77 -6.27
C MET A 1 0.87 -7.29 -4.87
N GLY A 2 1.41 -6.59 -3.88
CA GLY A 2 1.35 -7.02 -2.48
C GLY A 2 -0.06 -6.95 -1.90
N SER A 3 -0.18 -7.20 -0.60
CA SER A 3 -1.46 -7.13 0.12
C SER A 3 -1.98 -5.68 0.18
N ARG A 4 -3.24 -5.47 -0.23
CA ARG A 4 -3.97 -4.19 -0.07
C ARG A 4 -4.12 -3.80 1.40
N ILE A 5 -4.27 -4.80 2.28
CA ILE A 5 -4.34 -4.61 3.73
C ILE A 5 -3.02 -4.08 4.29
N MET A 6 -1.87 -4.54 3.77
CA MET A 6 -0.57 -3.97 4.18
C MET A 6 -0.51 -2.47 3.88
N GLN A 7 -0.92 -2.06 2.69
CA GLN A 7 -0.93 -0.65 2.30
C GLN A 7 -1.90 0.18 3.16
N LEU A 8 -3.10 -0.36 3.43
CA LEU A 8 -4.07 0.28 4.31
C LEU A 8 -3.57 0.41 5.76
N VAL A 9 -2.91 -0.62 6.29
CA VAL A 9 -2.29 -0.62 7.62
C VAL A 9 -1.22 0.47 7.70
N ILE A 10 -0.33 0.54 6.71
CA ILE A 10 0.72 1.57 6.61
C ILE A 10 0.08 2.96 6.57
N GLY A 11 -0.91 3.16 5.69
CA GLY A 11 -1.65 4.42 5.57
C GLY A 11 -2.30 4.85 6.88
N ASN A 12 -3.00 3.93 7.58
CA ASN A 12 -3.62 4.24 8.86
C ASN A 12 -2.61 4.66 9.92
N ARG A 13 -1.50 3.92 10.03
CA ARG A 13 -0.44 4.21 11.00
C ARG A 13 0.23 5.55 10.74
N ILE A 14 0.53 5.87 9.48
CA ILE A 14 1.07 7.19 9.09
C ILE A 14 0.09 8.29 9.48
N ALA A 15 -1.19 8.14 9.13
CA ALA A 15 -2.20 9.14 9.44
C ALA A 15 -2.33 9.35 10.96
N GLU A 16 -2.25 8.28 11.78
CA GLU A 16 -2.28 8.35 13.24
C GLU A 16 -1.07 9.11 13.78
N CYS A 17 0.14 8.74 13.36
CA CYS A 17 1.38 9.41 13.76
C CYS A 17 1.44 10.88 13.34
N LEU A 18 0.84 11.25 12.21
CA LEU A 18 0.76 12.63 11.73
C LEU A 18 -0.42 13.41 12.32
N SER A 19 -1.28 12.76 13.12
CA SER A 19 -2.49 13.38 13.66
C SER A 19 -3.38 14.00 12.57
N VAL A 20 -3.54 13.32 11.43
CA VAL A 20 -4.44 13.75 10.35
C VAL A 20 -5.84 14.00 10.91
N ASP A 21 -6.42 15.15 10.59
CA ASP A 21 -7.75 15.56 11.05
C ASP A 21 -8.80 14.51 10.68
N GLU A 22 -9.80 14.31 11.54
CA GLU A 22 -10.81 13.26 11.36
C GLU A 22 -11.56 13.36 10.02
N LYS A 23 -11.84 14.58 9.55
CA LYS A 23 -12.47 14.85 8.24
C LYS A 23 -11.62 14.39 7.04
N ASP A 24 -10.30 14.34 7.21
CA ASP A 24 -9.32 14.05 6.17
C ASP A 24 -8.84 12.59 6.23
N ARG A 25 -9.24 11.84 7.27
CA ARG A 25 -8.85 10.45 7.48
C ARG A 25 -9.28 9.53 6.36
N THR A 26 -10.55 9.57 5.98
CA THR A 26 -11.07 8.66 4.96
C THR A 26 -10.43 8.92 3.58
N PRO A 27 -10.35 10.17 3.08
CA PRO A 27 -9.59 10.46 1.86
C PRO A 27 -8.15 9.95 1.90
N PHE A 28 -7.43 10.14 3.02
CA PHE A 28 -6.07 9.65 3.17
C PHE A 28 -5.98 8.13 3.08
N LEU A 29 -6.86 7.40 3.78
CA LEU A 29 -6.90 5.94 3.73
C LEU A 29 -7.24 5.43 2.32
N VAL A 30 -8.21 6.05 1.64
CA VAL A 30 -8.55 5.74 0.25
C VAL A 30 -7.35 5.96 -0.66
N GLY A 31 -6.64 7.08 -0.49
CA GLY A 31 -5.41 7.37 -1.21
C GLY A 31 -4.34 6.28 -1.02
N SER A 32 -4.18 5.77 0.20
CA SER A 32 -3.16 4.75 0.51
C SER A 32 -3.37 3.39 -0.19
N VAL A 33 -4.56 3.14 -0.74
CA VAL A 33 -4.87 1.92 -1.50
C VAL A 33 -5.23 2.20 -2.96
N ALA A 34 -5.34 3.47 -3.35
CA ALA A 34 -5.80 3.88 -4.67
C ALA A 34 -4.95 3.35 -5.85
N PRO A 35 -3.61 3.30 -5.77
CA PRO A 35 -2.78 2.80 -6.89
C PRO A 35 -3.14 1.39 -7.35
N ASP A 36 -3.71 0.60 -6.45
CA ASP A 36 -4.07 -0.80 -6.65
C ASP A 36 -5.41 -1.00 -7.38
N ALA A 37 -6.16 0.07 -7.63
CA ALA A 37 -7.50 0.02 -8.23
C ALA A 37 -7.51 -0.25 -9.74
N VAL A 38 -6.34 -0.43 -10.35
CA VAL A 38 -6.18 -0.79 -11.77
C VAL A 38 -5.62 -2.19 -11.94
N PHE A 39 -5.94 -2.84 -13.07
CA PHE A 39 -5.72 -4.28 -13.23
C PHE A 39 -4.74 -4.63 -14.36
N SER A 40 -4.66 -3.84 -15.44
CA SER A 40 -3.70 -4.13 -16.51
C SER A 40 -2.26 -3.84 -16.08
N PHE A 41 -1.30 -4.44 -16.79
CA PHE A 41 0.11 -4.24 -16.51
C PHE A 41 0.53 -2.78 -16.77
N GLU A 42 0.06 -2.20 -17.87
CA GLU A 42 0.33 -0.83 -18.27
C GLU A 42 -0.25 0.16 -17.26
N GLU A 43 -1.52 0.00 -16.88
CA GLU A 43 -2.15 0.87 -15.88
C GLU A 43 -1.44 0.77 -14.53
N LYS A 44 -1.03 -0.44 -14.11
CA LYS A 44 -0.27 -0.60 -12.87
C LYS A 44 1.06 0.13 -12.91
N ASN A 45 1.77 0.10 -14.03
CA ASN A 45 3.01 0.86 -14.16
C ASN A 45 2.76 2.36 -14.01
N LEU A 46 1.66 2.87 -14.57
CA LEU A 46 1.27 4.26 -14.47
C LEU A 46 0.84 4.64 -13.04
N SER A 47 -0.04 3.86 -12.41
CA SER A 47 -0.57 4.14 -11.07
C SER A 47 0.49 4.01 -9.97
N HIS A 48 1.46 3.12 -10.12
CA HIS A 48 2.52 2.98 -9.13
C HIS A 48 3.76 3.82 -9.46
N PHE A 49 3.70 4.65 -10.52
CA PHE A 49 4.81 5.47 -10.98
C PHE A 49 6.08 4.63 -11.20
N PHE A 50 5.93 3.40 -11.69
CA PHE A 50 7.07 2.51 -11.86
C PHE A 50 7.95 2.97 -13.03
N VAL A 51 9.24 3.08 -12.75
CA VAL A 51 10.30 3.37 -13.73
C VAL A 51 11.43 2.36 -13.56
N GLY A 52 12.29 2.25 -14.57
CA GLY A 52 13.33 1.23 -14.61
C GLY A 52 12.77 -0.17 -14.92
N GLU A 53 13.67 -1.15 -14.95
CA GLU A 53 13.35 -2.50 -15.40
C GLU A 53 13.45 -3.51 -14.25
N ILE A 54 12.61 -4.55 -14.32
CA ILE A 54 12.70 -5.66 -13.35
C ILE A 54 14.04 -6.38 -13.57
N GLN A 55 14.42 -6.60 -14.84
CA GLN A 55 15.52 -7.47 -15.25
C GLN A 55 16.86 -7.03 -14.68
N ASP A 56 17.12 -5.73 -14.62
CA ASP A 56 18.39 -5.15 -14.18
C ASP A 56 18.36 -4.62 -12.74
N TYR A 57 17.30 -4.90 -11.98
CA TYR A 57 17.12 -4.47 -10.59
C TYR A 57 17.01 -2.95 -10.43
N SER A 58 16.72 -2.20 -11.50
CA SER A 58 16.52 -0.76 -11.44
C SER A 58 15.08 -0.35 -11.15
N ARG A 59 14.10 -1.27 -11.19
CA ARG A 59 12.69 -0.93 -11.00
C ARG A 59 12.42 -0.27 -9.65
N HIS A 60 11.73 0.86 -9.68
CA HIS A 60 11.37 1.60 -8.49
C HIS A 60 10.17 2.51 -8.74
N ALA A 61 9.58 3.08 -7.68
CA ALA A 61 8.54 4.11 -7.84
C ALA A 61 9.20 5.49 -7.97
N ASP A 62 8.88 6.26 -9.02
CA ASP A 62 9.32 7.65 -9.19
C ASP A 62 8.51 8.60 -8.32
N ILE A 63 8.78 8.52 -7.01
CA ILE A 63 8.17 9.35 -5.97
C ILE A 63 8.36 10.85 -6.28
N ASN A 64 9.51 11.24 -6.83
CA ASN A 64 9.77 12.63 -7.19
C ASN A 64 8.95 13.07 -8.42
N GLY A 65 8.78 12.18 -9.39
CA GLY A 65 7.87 12.37 -10.52
C GLY A 65 6.44 12.61 -10.08
N PHE A 66 5.93 11.78 -9.16
CA PHE A 66 4.61 11.97 -8.57
C PHE A 66 4.45 13.34 -7.92
N LEU A 67 5.39 13.73 -7.05
CA LEU A 67 5.36 15.04 -6.37
C LEU A 67 5.40 16.22 -7.35
N ARG A 68 6.16 16.12 -8.44
CA ARG A 68 6.17 17.17 -9.47
C ARG A 68 4.84 17.23 -10.22
N LYS A 69 4.32 16.07 -10.65
CA LYS A 69 3.08 15.95 -11.42
C LYS A 69 1.88 16.52 -10.66
N TYR A 70 1.76 16.20 -9.37
CA TYR A 70 0.66 16.63 -8.51
C TYR A 70 1.02 17.75 -7.53
N SER A 71 2.05 18.54 -7.86
CA SER A 71 2.61 19.57 -6.97
C SER A 71 1.59 20.55 -6.39
N LEU A 72 0.57 20.94 -7.16
CA LEU A 72 -0.49 21.83 -6.68
C LEU A 72 -1.34 21.18 -5.57
N LEU A 73 -1.73 19.92 -5.75
CA LEU A 73 -2.53 19.18 -4.76
C LEU A 73 -1.70 18.86 -3.51
N VAL A 74 -0.43 18.49 -3.70
CA VAL A 74 0.54 18.30 -2.62
C VAL A 74 0.70 19.58 -1.80
N LYS A 75 0.89 20.74 -2.46
CA LYS A 75 1.02 22.05 -1.80
C LYS A 75 -0.23 22.42 -1.00
N ASN A 76 -1.41 22.05 -1.50
CA ASN A 76 -2.68 22.25 -0.83
C ASN A 76 -2.96 21.23 0.29
N LYS A 77 -2.02 20.31 0.55
CA LYS A 77 -2.14 19.25 1.57
C LYS A 77 -3.35 18.35 1.32
N ASP A 78 -3.65 18.06 0.06
CA ASP A 78 -4.76 17.18 -0.30
C ASP A 78 -4.55 15.80 0.35
N PRO A 79 -5.46 15.35 1.23
CA PRO A 79 -5.27 14.12 2.00
C PRO A 79 -5.25 12.86 1.14
N TYR A 80 -6.03 12.83 0.05
CA TYR A 80 -6.04 11.71 -0.88
C TYR A 80 -4.68 11.56 -1.57
N ILE A 81 -4.09 12.67 -2.04
CA ILE A 81 -2.76 12.67 -2.64
C ILE A 81 -1.66 12.30 -1.63
N LEU A 82 -1.76 12.75 -0.38
CA LEU A 82 -0.78 12.36 0.66
C LEU A 82 -0.88 10.88 1.04
N GLY A 83 -2.08 10.32 1.02
CA GLY A 83 -2.29 8.87 1.15
C GLY A 83 -1.66 8.10 -0.01
N TYR A 84 -1.93 8.52 -1.25
CA TYR A 84 -1.35 7.94 -2.46
C TYR A 84 0.18 7.99 -2.42
N PHE A 85 0.73 9.14 -2.04
CA PHE A 85 2.16 9.30 -1.84
C PHE A 85 2.74 8.31 -0.83
N ALA A 86 2.06 8.06 0.28
CA ALA A 86 2.49 7.08 1.28
C ALA A 86 2.54 5.66 0.71
N HIS A 87 1.59 5.29 -0.15
CA HIS A 87 1.62 4.02 -0.88
C HIS A 87 2.89 3.91 -1.74
N LEU A 88 3.20 4.92 -2.55
CA LEU A 88 4.38 4.90 -3.43
C LEU A 88 5.70 4.77 -2.65
N VAL A 89 5.79 5.40 -1.47
CA VAL A 89 6.93 5.24 -0.56
C VAL A 89 7.06 3.79 -0.09
N ALA A 90 5.95 3.17 0.33
CA ALA A 90 5.95 1.78 0.77
C ALA A 90 6.33 0.81 -0.36
N ASP A 91 5.86 1.09 -1.58
CA ASP A 91 6.17 0.30 -2.77
C ASP A 91 7.64 0.41 -3.19
N ASP A 92 8.22 1.61 -3.12
CA ASP A 92 9.65 1.81 -3.38
C ASP A 92 10.53 1.03 -2.38
N ILE A 93 10.15 1.02 -1.10
CA ILE A 93 10.82 0.23 -0.05
C ILE A 93 10.66 -1.27 -0.32
N TRP A 94 9.47 -1.70 -0.74
CA TRP A 94 9.22 -3.09 -1.09
C TRP A 94 10.12 -3.53 -2.23
N LEU A 95 10.16 -2.76 -3.32
CA LEU A 95 10.97 -3.06 -4.50
C LEU A 95 12.46 -3.08 -4.15
N ARG A 96 13.00 -1.96 -3.67
CA ARG A 96 14.45 -1.81 -3.44
C ARG A 96 14.98 -2.62 -2.27
N GLY A 97 14.14 -2.89 -1.28
CA GLY A 97 14.48 -3.67 -0.10
C GLY A 97 14.04 -5.12 -0.26
N PHE A 98 12.79 -5.38 0.08
CA PHE A 98 12.25 -6.73 0.33
C PHE A 98 12.24 -7.65 -0.89
N TYR A 99 11.87 -7.13 -2.07
CA TYR A 99 11.69 -7.92 -3.28
C TYR A 99 13.03 -8.29 -3.93
N PHE A 100 13.91 -7.31 -4.15
CA PHE A 100 15.13 -7.52 -4.93
C PHE A 100 16.28 -8.17 -4.17
N SER A 101 16.36 -8.03 -2.85
CA SER A 101 17.54 -8.51 -2.10
C SER A 101 17.60 -10.03 -1.89
N TRP A 102 16.47 -10.74 -1.97
CA TRP A 102 16.44 -12.20 -1.71
C TRP A 102 15.30 -12.94 -2.41
N LEU A 103 14.09 -12.37 -2.40
CA LEU A 103 12.88 -13.09 -2.80
C LEU A 103 12.89 -13.47 -4.28
N ARG A 104 13.32 -12.56 -5.17
CA ARG A 104 13.36 -12.84 -6.61
C ARG A 104 14.25 -14.03 -6.96
N ASN A 105 15.48 -14.07 -6.46
CA ASN A 105 16.40 -15.19 -6.70
C ASN A 105 15.80 -16.53 -6.25
N ARG A 106 14.98 -16.51 -5.19
CA ARG A 106 14.30 -17.70 -4.67
C ARG A 106 13.10 -18.11 -5.54
N MET A 107 12.34 -17.13 -6.05
CA MET A 107 11.21 -17.37 -6.97
C MET A 107 11.67 -17.87 -8.33
N ASP A 108 12.77 -17.34 -8.87
CA ASP A 108 13.35 -17.80 -10.14
C ASP A 108 13.88 -19.25 -10.04
N ALA A 109 14.20 -19.72 -8.83
CA ALA A 109 14.72 -21.06 -8.57
C ALA A 109 13.64 -22.11 -8.23
N ASP A 110 12.39 -21.70 -7.95
CA ASP A 110 11.30 -22.57 -7.50
C ASP A 110 9.95 -22.06 -8.00
N GLU A 111 9.45 -22.67 -9.09
CA GLU A 111 8.15 -22.33 -9.69
C GLU A 111 6.97 -22.54 -8.73
N GLY A 112 7.09 -23.46 -7.76
CA GLY A 112 6.06 -23.72 -6.75
C GLY A 112 5.97 -22.62 -5.69
N LEU A 113 7.02 -21.82 -5.53
CA LEU A 113 7.09 -20.73 -4.56
C LEU A 113 6.13 -19.58 -4.90
N TYR A 114 5.78 -19.41 -6.18
CA TYR A 114 4.88 -18.33 -6.60
C TYR A 114 3.50 -18.45 -5.95
N GLN A 115 2.96 -19.67 -5.90
CA GLN A 115 1.65 -19.91 -5.27
C GLN A 115 1.72 -19.71 -3.76
N LEU A 116 2.79 -20.18 -3.12
CA LEU A 116 3.02 -20.00 -1.68
C LEU A 116 3.18 -18.52 -1.31
N TYR A 117 3.87 -17.75 -2.16
CA TYR A 117 4.05 -16.31 -2.01
C TYR A 117 2.72 -15.56 -2.03
N HIS A 118 1.83 -15.89 -2.97
CA HIS A 118 0.49 -15.31 -3.01
C HIS A 118 -0.37 -15.74 -1.83
N ASN A 119 -0.30 -17.01 -1.43
CA ASN A 119 -1.03 -17.51 -0.27
C ASN A 119 -0.61 -16.79 1.02
N ASP A 120 0.68 -16.51 1.18
CA ASP A 120 1.16 -15.77 2.34
C ASP A 120 0.56 -14.37 2.44
N PHE A 121 0.28 -13.66 1.34
CA PHE A 121 -0.41 -12.36 1.44
C PHE A 121 -1.83 -12.48 1.98
N TRP A 122 -2.55 -13.54 1.61
CA TRP A 122 -3.87 -13.81 2.17
C TRP A 122 -3.77 -14.09 3.68
N LEU A 123 -2.81 -14.92 4.10
CA LEU A 123 -2.56 -15.17 5.53
C LEU A 123 -2.15 -13.89 6.29
N LEU A 124 -1.34 -13.04 5.66
CA LEU A 124 -0.86 -11.79 6.23
C LEU A 124 -1.98 -10.77 6.43
N ASN A 125 -3.01 -10.73 5.57
CA ASN A 125 -4.18 -9.87 5.78
C ASN A 125 -4.76 -10.07 7.18
N GLY A 126 -5.11 -11.33 7.51
CA GLY A 126 -5.68 -11.66 8.81
C GLY A 126 -4.73 -11.37 9.97
N LYS A 127 -3.46 -11.80 9.86
CA LYS A 127 -2.45 -11.62 10.91
C LYS A 127 -2.16 -10.14 11.21
N LEU A 128 -2.09 -9.28 10.19
CA LEU A 128 -1.85 -7.85 10.38
C LEU A 128 -3.06 -7.16 11.01
N LEU A 129 -4.27 -7.49 10.54
CA LEU A 129 -5.51 -6.94 11.09
C LEU A 129 -5.69 -7.31 12.56
N ASP A 130 -5.40 -8.56 12.92
CA ASP A 130 -5.40 -9.03 14.32
C ASP A 130 -4.34 -8.31 15.16
N TYR A 131 -3.09 -8.26 14.68
CA TYR A 131 -1.96 -7.65 15.39
C TYR A 131 -2.19 -6.16 15.71
N TYR A 132 -2.73 -5.39 14.76
CA TYR A 132 -2.96 -3.97 14.96
C TYR A 132 -4.31 -3.61 15.58
N GLY A 133 -5.30 -4.51 15.54
CA GLY A 133 -6.55 -4.37 16.29
C GLY A 133 -7.48 -3.23 15.86
N PHE A 134 -7.34 -2.69 14.64
CA PHE A 134 -8.15 -1.55 14.15
C PHE A 134 -9.13 -1.88 13.02
N THR A 135 -9.40 -3.16 12.73
CA THR A 135 -10.24 -3.61 11.62
C THR A 135 -11.60 -2.92 11.56
N GLU A 136 -12.35 -2.93 12.67
CA GLU A 136 -13.69 -2.33 12.72
C GLU A 136 -13.68 -0.81 12.52
N LYS A 137 -12.62 -0.13 12.99
CA LYS A 137 -12.43 1.31 12.76
C LYS A 137 -12.18 1.59 11.28
N LEU A 138 -11.34 0.79 10.62
CA LEU A 138 -11.06 0.92 9.19
C LEU A 138 -12.30 0.65 8.34
N ARG A 139 -13.03 -0.44 8.64
CA ARG A 139 -14.28 -0.80 7.95
C ARG A 139 -15.30 0.34 7.99
N LYS A 140 -15.53 0.93 9.16
CA LYS A 140 -16.45 2.07 9.32
C LYS A 140 -16.05 3.28 8.49
N LYS A 141 -14.75 3.58 8.42
CA LYS A 141 -14.22 4.70 7.62
C LYS A 141 -14.38 4.45 6.13
N LEU A 142 -14.04 3.25 5.64
CA LEU A 142 -14.07 2.91 4.22
C LEU A 142 -15.48 2.64 3.68
N ASN A 143 -16.47 2.35 4.54
CA ASN A 143 -17.88 2.23 4.13
C ASN A 143 -18.48 3.54 3.60
N HIS A 144 -17.81 4.68 3.76
CA HIS A 144 -18.24 5.96 3.21
C HIS A 144 -17.20 6.45 2.21
N PHE A 145 -17.54 6.41 0.92
CA PHE A 145 -16.63 6.87 -0.12
C PHE A 145 -16.55 8.41 -0.11
N PRO A 146 -15.36 9.01 0.04
CA PRO A 146 -15.20 10.46 0.03
C PRO A 146 -15.20 10.98 -1.41
N SER A 147 -15.55 12.26 -1.59
CA SER A 147 -15.27 12.95 -2.85
C SER A 147 -13.76 13.10 -3.01
N ILE A 148 -13.19 12.47 -4.03
CA ILE A 148 -11.76 12.54 -4.39
C ILE A 148 -11.60 13.08 -5.80
N VAL A 149 -10.41 13.57 -6.12
CA VAL A 149 -10.08 14.08 -7.45
C VAL A 149 -9.75 12.95 -8.41
N ASP A 150 -10.10 13.12 -9.68
CA ASP A 150 -9.59 12.24 -10.74
C ASP A 150 -8.10 12.53 -11.00
N LEU A 151 -7.33 11.46 -11.17
CA LEU A 151 -5.95 11.51 -11.63
C LEU A 151 -5.88 11.12 -13.11
N GLU A 152 -4.71 11.30 -13.71
CA GLU A 152 -4.52 10.98 -15.12
C GLU A 152 -4.50 9.47 -15.30
N GLU A 153 -3.74 8.79 -14.45
CA GLU A 153 -3.56 7.34 -14.41
C GLU A 153 -4.67 6.58 -13.67
N LEU A 154 -5.57 7.27 -12.95
CA LEU A 154 -6.56 6.62 -12.10
C LEU A 154 -7.80 7.50 -11.90
N LYS A 155 -8.98 6.96 -12.21
CA LYS A 155 -10.26 7.65 -12.00
C LYS A 155 -10.85 7.35 -10.63
N SER A 156 -11.52 8.34 -10.06
CA SER A 156 -12.21 8.23 -8.78
C SER A 156 -13.24 7.09 -8.78
N GLU A 157 -13.93 6.88 -9.90
CA GLU A 157 -14.89 5.79 -10.09
C GLU A 157 -14.23 4.39 -9.99
N ASP A 158 -13.00 4.22 -10.50
CA ASP A 158 -12.28 2.95 -10.38
C ASP A 158 -11.89 2.68 -8.92
N VAL A 159 -11.48 3.73 -8.21
CA VAL A 159 -11.17 3.66 -6.78
C VAL A 159 -12.42 3.31 -5.96
N GLU A 160 -13.57 3.91 -6.28
CA GLU A 160 -14.84 3.61 -5.62
C GLU A 160 -15.24 2.14 -5.80
N LYS A 161 -15.17 1.63 -7.03
CA LYS A 161 -15.43 0.22 -7.36
C LYS A 161 -14.41 -0.72 -6.72
N PHE A 162 -13.22 -0.23 -6.38
CA PHE A 162 -12.16 -1.01 -5.78
C PHE A 162 -12.30 -1.17 -4.26
N ILE A 163 -12.88 -0.20 -3.54
CA ILE A 163 -13.04 -0.26 -2.07
C ILE A 163 -13.73 -1.55 -1.57
N PRO A 164 -14.79 -2.09 -2.22
CA PRO A 164 -15.38 -3.36 -1.82
C PRO A 164 -14.38 -4.54 -1.76
N TYR A 165 -13.35 -4.56 -2.62
CA TYR A 165 -12.31 -5.60 -2.57
C TYR A 165 -11.38 -5.42 -1.36
N VAL A 166 -11.05 -4.18 -1.00
CA VAL A 166 -10.28 -3.88 0.21
C VAL A 166 -11.05 -4.30 1.47
N LEU A 167 -12.37 -4.04 1.49
CA LEU A 167 -13.25 -4.49 2.57
C LEU A 167 -13.35 -6.02 2.64
N SER A 168 -13.45 -6.70 1.50
CA SER A 168 -13.46 -8.16 1.45
C SER A 168 -12.17 -8.77 1.97
N ASP A 169 -11.02 -8.12 1.75
CA ASP A 169 -9.73 -8.60 2.27
C ASP A 169 -9.63 -8.49 3.81
N MET A 170 -10.56 -7.79 4.46
CA MET A 170 -10.66 -7.73 5.92
C MET A 170 -11.37 -8.93 6.53
N GLU A 171 -12.04 -9.75 5.72
CA GLU A 171 -12.68 -10.98 6.16
C GLU A 171 -11.66 -12.12 6.21
N TYR A 172 -11.48 -12.72 7.37
CA TYR A 172 -10.61 -13.88 7.55
C TYR A 172 -11.11 -14.79 8.67
N ASP A 173 -10.88 -16.09 8.52
CA ASP A 173 -11.17 -17.08 9.55
C ASP A 173 -10.12 -17.03 10.65
N GLN A 174 -10.52 -17.29 11.90
CA GLN A 174 -9.60 -17.31 13.04
C GLN A 174 -8.49 -18.37 12.91
N GLU A 175 -8.70 -19.42 12.11
CA GLU A 175 -7.68 -20.45 11.85
C GLU A 175 -6.48 -19.89 11.07
N VAL A 176 -6.68 -18.86 10.23
CA VAL A 176 -5.60 -18.16 9.50
C VAL A 176 -4.53 -17.62 10.45
N LEU A 177 -4.92 -17.23 11.67
CA LEU A 177 -3.99 -16.70 12.66
C LEU A 177 -2.98 -17.76 13.14
N LYS A 178 -3.37 -19.04 13.11
CA LYS A 178 -2.53 -20.18 13.51
C LYS A 178 -1.71 -20.76 12.36
N GLU A 179 -2.13 -20.53 11.12
CA GLU A 179 -1.42 -21.03 9.94
C GLU A 179 -0.02 -20.43 9.81
N LYS A 180 0.93 -21.24 9.36
CA LYS A 180 2.32 -20.81 9.16
C LYS A 180 2.45 -20.13 7.80
N LEU A 181 3.18 -19.03 7.78
CA LEU A 181 3.67 -18.42 6.55
C LEU A 181 4.76 -19.31 5.94
N ASN A 182 4.81 -19.38 4.61
CA ASN A 182 5.66 -20.27 3.84
C ASN A 182 6.89 -19.56 3.26
N VAL A 183 6.70 -18.31 2.85
CA VAL A 183 7.70 -17.47 2.19
C VAL A 183 8.22 -16.43 3.15
N PHE A 184 7.34 -15.80 3.93
CA PHE A 184 7.69 -14.75 4.87
C PHE A 184 7.72 -15.24 6.31
N THR A 185 8.42 -14.50 7.16
CA THR A 185 8.15 -14.50 8.59
C THR A 185 7.29 -13.30 8.93
N PHE A 186 6.46 -13.42 9.98
CA PHE A 186 5.61 -12.31 10.38
C PHE A 186 6.44 -11.09 10.84
N ASN A 187 7.53 -11.33 11.57
CA ASN A 187 8.46 -10.28 12.01
C ASN A 187 9.10 -9.51 10.84
N GLN A 188 9.39 -10.19 9.73
CA GLN A 188 9.88 -9.51 8.53
C GLN A 188 8.83 -8.54 7.98
N ILE A 189 7.58 -8.98 7.87
CA ILE A 189 6.50 -8.12 7.38
C ILE A 189 6.20 -6.97 8.33
N LEU A 190 6.25 -7.19 9.64
CA LEU A 190 6.16 -6.11 10.63
C LEU A 190 7.30 -5.10 10.43
N GLY A 191 8.55 -5.58 10.26
CA GLY A 191 9.69 -4.71 9.98
C GLY A 191 9.51 -3.87 8.71
N TYR A 192 8.97 -4.46 7.63
CA TYR A 192 8.60 -3.73 6.42
C TYR A 192 7.54 -2.66 6.69
N VAL A 193 6.44 -3.02 7.38
CA VAL A 193 5.34 -2.09 7.68
C VAL A 193 5.85 -0.91 8.50
N GLU A 194 6.57 -1.15 9.60
CA GLU A 194 7.10 -0.08 10.45
C GLU A 194 8.10 0.82 9.71
N THR A 195 8.99 0.22 8.90
CA THR A 195 9.93 1.00 8.07
C THR A 195 9.18 1.89 7.07
N SER A 196 8.15 1.35 6.42
CA SER A 196 7.32 2.11 5.48
C SER A 196 6.55 3.24 6.18
N VAL A 197 6.08 3.02 7.41
CA VAL A 197 5.45 4.06 8.23
C VAL A 197 6.45 5.18 8.55
N ASP A 198 7.63 4.84 9.07
CA ASP A 198 8.65 5.82 9.45
C ASP A 198 9.11 6.64 8.23
N MET A 199 9.36 5.97 7.10
CA MET A 199 9.78 6.62 5.87
C MET A 199 8.66 7.46 5.25
N GLY A 200 7.41 6.99 5.31
CA GLY A 200 6.25 7.76 4.87
C GLY A 200 6.09 9.05 5.67
N ILE A 201 6.15 8.98 6.99
CA ILE A 201 6.12 10.14 7.90
C ILE A 201 7.25 11.11 7.59
N LYS A 202 8.49 10.59 7.47
CA LYS A 202 9.68 11.40 7.19
C LYS A 202 9.55 12.14 5.86
N ASN A 203 9.11 11.45 4.82
CA ASN A 203 8.95 12.06 3.49
C ASN A 203 7.80 13.09 3.48
N ILE A 204 6.65 12.78 4.08
CA ILE A 204 5.54 13.74 4.17
C ILE A 204 5.94 14.99 4.95
N LYS A 205 6.64 14.85 6.09
CA LYS A 205 7.14 16.00 6.85
C LYS A 205 8.11 16.86 6.03
N ARG A 206 8.98 16.24 5.23
CA ARG A 206 9.94 16.94 4.37
C ARG A 206 9.27 17.75 3.25
N ILE A 207 8.09 17.36 2.78
CA ILE A 207 7.32 18.13 1.80
C ILE A 207 6.93 19.51 2.37
N PHE A 208 6.69 19.58 3.68
CA PHE A 208 6.15 20.77 4.37
C PHE A 208 7.15 21.47 5.29
N SER A 209 8.41 21.03 5.31
CA SER A 209 9.52 21.67 6.05
C SER A 209 10.19 22.73 5.19
#